data_AF-A0AAW2Y445-F1
#
_entry.id   AF-A0AAW2Y445-F1
#
_cell.length_a   1.000
_cell.length_b   1.000
_cell.length_c   1.000
_cell.angle_alpha   90.00
_cell.angle_beta   90.00
_cell.angle_gamma   90.00
#
_symmetry.space_group_name_H-M   'P 1'
#
loop_
_entity.id
_entity.type
_entity.pdbx_description
1 polymer ?
#
loop_
_entity_poly.entity_id
_entity_poly.type
_entity_poly.pdbx_seq_one_letter_code
_entity_poly.pdbx_strand_id
1 'polypeptide(L)'
;MAQKRKMEITVVDENERVLFSMFQNAANSLSQFYTQSVTQQKLAFEAGQNYALLKFHDWIVTKLQEGKMVTVPEIFAYLQGKLNGWMPGAGLPEQGGNESDESGGTQGLAASSSTLINQGQDSYPDMRMEIASDRTIG
;
A
#
# COMPACT_ATOMS: atom_id res chain seq x y z
N MET A 1 15.56 -18.25 -60.90
CA MET A 1 15.44 -16.86 -60.40
C MET A 1 14.45 -16.86 -59.25
N ALA A 2 14.93 -16.62 -58.03
CA ALA A 2 14.24 -16.95 -56.78
C ALA A 2 13.10 -15.99 -56.44
N GLN A 3 11.91 -16.55 -56.24
CA GLN A 3 10.74 -15.89 -55.67
C GLN A 3 10.84 -15.96 -54.14
N LYS A 4 11.65 -15.07 -53.54
CA LYS A 4 11.80 -14.99 -52.07
C LYS A 4 11.91 -13.54 -51.64
N ARG A 5 10.81 -12.79 -51.65
CA ARG A 5 10.77 -11.46 -51.02
C ARG A 5 9.38 -10.91 -50.71
N LYS A 6 8.46 -11.78 -50.27
CA LYS A 6 7.15 -11.32 -49.76
C LYS A 6 6.77 -11.89 -48.39
N MET A 7 7.44 -12.97 -47.97
CA MET A 7 7.12 -13.71 -46.75
C MET A 7 7.78 -13.15 -45.48
N GLU A 8 8.98 -12.55 -45.58
CA GLU A 8 9.75 -12.07 -44.43
C GLU A 8 9.15 -10.78 -43.82
N ILE A 9 8.67 -9.86 -44.67
CA ILE A 9 8.08 -8.57 -44.25
C ILE A 9 6.75 -8.78 -43.49
N THR A 10 5.92 -9.74 -43.92
CA THR A 10 4.66 -10.07 -43.24
C THR A 10 4.85 -10.82 -41.91
N VAL A 11 5.91 -11.63 -41.78
CA VAL A 11 6.21 -12.33 -40.51
C VAL A 11 6.77 -11.36 -39.48
N VAL A 12 7.55 -10.35 -39.91
CA VAL A 12 8.04 -9.29 -39.02
C VAL A 12 6.88 -8.41 -38.51
N ASP A 13 5.94 -7.99 -39.37
CA ASP A 13 4.75 -7.20 -38.94
C ASP A 13 3.86 -7.99 -37.95
N GLU A 14 3.66 -9.29 -38.18
CA GLU A 14 2.88 -10.14 -37.27
C GLU A 14 3.59 -10.31 -35.91
N ASN A 15 4.91 -10.48 -35.91
CA ASN A 15 5.70 -10.52 -34.68
C ASN A 15 5.65 -9.19 -33.91
N GLU A 16 5.68 -8.05 -34.62
CA GLU A 16 5.54 -6.72 -34.02
C GLU A 16 4.14 -6.52 -33.43
N ARG A 17 3.08 -6.98 -34.11
CA ARG A 17 1.71 -6.96 -33.56
C ARG A 17 1.58 -7.81 -32.31
N VAL A 18 2.17 -9.00 -32.31
CA VAL A 18 2.20 -9.87 -31.12
C VAL A 18 2.96 -9.18 -29.98
N LEU A 19 4.14 -8.62 -30.24
CA LEU A 19 4.93 -7.90 -29.24
C LEU A 19 4.19 -6.68 -28.68
N PHE A 20 3.53 -5.90 -29.54
CA PHE A 20 2.70 -4.77 -29.13
C PHE A 20 1.54 -5.22 -28.24
N SER A 21 0.85 -6.32 -28.61
CA SER A 21 -0.25 -6.87 -27.80
C SER A 21 0.23 -7.39 -26.45
N MET A 22 1.40 -8.04 -26.40
CA MET A 22 2.02 -8.50 -25.16
C MET A 22 2.42 -7.33 -24.27
N PHE A 23 3.03 -6.30 -24.84
CA PHE A 23 3.39 -5.08 -24.13
C PHE A 23 2.14 -4.39 -23.56
N GLN A 24 1.09 -4.24 -24.37
CA GLN A 24 -0.15 -3.63 -23.91
C GLN A 24 -0.80 -4.45 -22.79
N ASN A 25 -0.81 -5.77 -22.91
CA ASN A 25 -1.33 -6.66 -21.87
C ASN A 25 -0.49 -6.57 -20.58
N ALA A 26 0.84 -6.52 -20.70
CA ALA A 26 1.73 -6.33 -19.55
C ALA A 26 1.48 -4.97 -18.88
N ALA A 27 1.40 -3.89 -19.66
CA ALA A 27 1.09 -2.55 -19.17
C ALA A 27 -0.28 -2.50 -18.46
N ASN A 28 -1.31 -3.09 -19.06
CA ASN A 28 -2.64 -3.19 -18.46
C ASN A 28 -2.60 -4.00 -17.16
N SER A 29 -1.85 -5.11 -17.11
CA SER A 29 -1.71 -5.91 -15.89
C SER A 29 -0.99 -5.14 -14.78
N LEU A 30 0.01 -4.31 -15.12
CA LEU A 30 0.69 -3.44 -14.17
C LEU A 30 -0.23 -2.35 -13.64
N SER A 31 -1.04 -1.73 -14.51
CA SER A 31 -2.06 -0.76 -14.09
C SER A 31 -3.07 -1.39 -13.14
N GLN A 32 -3.58 -2.58 -13.45
CA GLN A 32 -4.51 -3.30 -12.58
C GLN A 32 -3.87 -3.67 -11.25
N PHE A 33 -2.65 -4.19 -11.26
CA PHE A 33 -1.90 -4.52 -10.05
C PHE A 33 -1.68 -3.29 -9.18
N TYR A 34 -1.34 -2.14 -9.77
CA TYR A 34 -1.19 -0.90 -9.04
C TYR A 34 -2.51 -0.46 -8.41
N THR A 35 -3.61 -0.41 -9.17
CA THR A 35 -4.94 -0.05 -8.62
C THR A 35 -5.34 -0.99 -7.49
N GLN A 36 -5.09 -2.30 -7.65
CA GLN A 36 -5.36 -3.28 -6.61
C GLN A 36 -4.49 -3.02 -5.37
N SER A 37 -3.20 -2.78 -5.55
CA SER A 37 -2.25 -2.52 -4.46
C SER A 37 -2.62 -1.27 -3.67
N VAL A 38 -2.98 -0.18 -4.36
CA VAL A 38 -3.47 1.06 -3.73
C VAL A 38 -4.76 0.82 -2.96
N THR A 39 -5.69 0.06 -3.54
CA THR A 39 -6.94 -0.31 -2.86
C THR A 39 -6.66 -1.12 -1.59
N GLN A 40 -5.74 -2.10 -1.67
CA GLN A 40 -5.33 -2.91 -0.53
C GLN A 40 -4.61 -2.09 0.54
N GLN A 41 -3.77 -1.12 0.15
CA GLN A 41 -3.12 -0.21 1.09
C GLN A 41 -4.14 0.59 1.90
N LYS A 42 -5.17 1.12 1.22
CA LYS A 42 -6.26 1.84 1.89
C LYS A 42 -6.98 0.93 2.89
N LEU A 43 -7.31 -0.30 2.48
CA LEU A 43 -7.97 -1.27 3.36
C LEU A 43 -7.09 -1.65 4.56
N ALA A 44 -5.78 -1.87 4.34
CA ALA A 44 -4.84 -2.18 5.40
C ALA A 44 -4.70 -1.03 6.41
N PHE A 45 -4.72 0.22 5.93
CA PHE A 45 -4.69 1.40 6.80
C PHE A 45 -5.96 1.51 7.66
N GLU A 46 -7.13 1.26 7.07
CA GLU A 46 -8.40 1.24 7.80
C GLU A 46 -8.47 0.10 8.82
N ALA A 47 -8.02 -1.10 8.44
CA ALA A 47 -7.92 -2.24 9.34
C ALA A 47 -6.95 -1.97 10.50
N GLY A 48 -5.82 -1.29 10.24
CA GLY A 48 -4.85 -0.90 11.26
C GLY A 48 -5.43 0.06 12.30
N GLN A 49 -6.21 1.06 11.87
CA GLN A 49 -6.90 1.98 12.78
C GLN A 49 -7.93 1.25 13.66
N ASN A 50 -8.77 0.41 13.05
CA ASN A 50 -9.75 -0.38 13.78
C ASN A 50 -9.08 -1.33 14.79
N TYR A 51 -7.99 -1.97 14.39
CA TYR A 51 -7.22 -2.84 15.26
C TYR A 51 -6.62 -2.09 16.46
N ALA A 52 -6.09 -0.89 16.25
CA ALA A 52 -5.57 -0.06 17.33
C ALA A 52 -6.67 0.32 18.35
N LEU A 53 -7.86 0.68 17.88
CA LEU A 53 -9.01 0.98 18.73
C LEU A 53 -9.48 -0.26 19.51
N LEU A 54 -9.54 -1.43 18.86
CA LEU A 54 -9.89 -2.69 19.53
C LEU A 54 -8.90 -3.03 20.63
N LYS A 55 -7.59 -2.85 20.39
CA LYS A 55 -6.56 -3.07 21.42
C LYS A 55 -6.62 -2.06 22.56
N PHE A 56 -7.03 -0.83 22.29
CA PHE A 56 -7.25 0.15 23.35
C PHE A 56 -8.48 -0.21 24.19
N HIS A 57 -9.59 -0.58 23.56
CA HIS A 57 -10.80 -1.04 24.25
C HIS A 57 -10.52 -2.26 25.13
N ASP A 58 -9.86 -3.28 24.59
CA ASP A 58 -9.47 -4.51 25.31
C ASP A 58 -8.61 -4.19 26.55
N TRP A 59 -7.66 -3.25 26.41
CA TRP A 59 -6.85 -2.77 27.54
C TRP A 59 -7.70 -2.08 28.61
N ILE A 60 -8.64 -1.20 28.23
CA ILE A 60 -9.55 -0.55 29.19
C ILE A 60 -10.36 -1.59 29.96
N VAL A 61 -10.98 -2.53 29.24
CA VAL A 61 -11.80 -3.59 29.85
C VAL A 61 -10.98 -4.40 30.84
N THR A 62 -9.75 -4.77 30.47
CA THR A 62 -8.82 -5.48 31.36
C THR A 62 -8.54 -4.67 32.63
N LYS A 63 -8.31 -3.36 32.52
CA LYS A 63 -8.07 -2.50 33.68
C LYS A 63 -9.28 -2.39 34.61
N LEU A 64 -10.48 -2.28 34.04
CA LEU A 64 -11.71 -2.25 34.82
C LEU A 64 -11.97 -3.59 35.53
N GLN A 65 -11.68 -4.72 34.87
CA GLN A 65 -11.79 -6.06 35.48
C GLN A 65 -10.81 -6.25 36.64
N GLU A 66 -9.63 -5.63 36.58
CA GLU A 66 -8.67 -5.58 37.70
C GLU A 66 -9.16 -4.69 38.87
N GLY A 67 -10.35 -4.08 38.78
CA GLY A 67 -10.89 -3.15 39.77
C GLY A 67 -10.18 -1.78 39.77
N LYS A 68 -9.37 -1.50 38.75
CA LYS A 68 -8.64 -0.24 38.61
C LYS A 68 -9.48 0.75 37.80
N MET A 69 -9.67 1.92 38.37
CA MET A 69 -10.27 3.04 37.65
C MET A 69 -9.27 3.55 36.62
N VAL A 70 -9.66 3.61 35.34
CA VAL A 70 -8.80 4.13 34.28
C VAL A 70 -8.84 5.65 34.33
N THR A 71 -7.70 6.25 34.67
CA THR A 71 -7.55 7.70 34.73
C THR A 71 -6.94 8.26 33.43
N VAL A 72 -7.20 9.55 33.16
CA VAL A 72 -6.63 10.26 32.00
C VAL A 72 -5.10 10.09 31.89
N PRO A 73 -4.28 10.28 32.93
CA PRO A 73 -2.83 10.07 32.82
C PRO A 73 -2.42 8.64 32.47
N GLU A 74 -3.16 7.62 32.92
CA GLU A 74 -2.88 6.22 32.57
C GLU A 74 -3.19 5.93 31.09
N ILE A 75 -4.25 6.53 30.54
CA ILE A 75 -4.56 6.47 29.11
C ILE A 75 -3.42 7.08 28.30
N PHE A 76 -2.95 8.26 28.68
CA PHE A 76 -1.82 8.92 28.01
C PHE A 76 -0.55 8.07 28.08
N ALA A 77 -0.21 7.54 29.25
CA ALA A 77 0.95 6.67 29.43
C ALA A 77 0.86 5.41 28.56
N TYR A 78 -0.31 4.78 28.48
CA TYR A 78 -0.54 3.61 27.63
C TYR A 78 -0.35 3.93 26.14
N LEU A 79 -0.99 5.00 25.66
CA LEU A 79 -0.89 5.41 24.24
C LEU A 79 0.53 5.80 23.87
N GLN A 80 1.22 6.57 24.72
CA GLN A 80 2.61 6.96 24.49
C GLN A 80 3.55 5.76 24.49
N GLY A 81 3.34 4.78 25.39
CA GLY A 81 4.08 3.53 25.39
C GLY A 81 3.89 2.72 24.10
N LYS A 82 2.65 2.66 23.59
CA LYS A 82 2.35 1.99 22.30
C LYS A 82 2.97 2.70 21.11
N LEU A 83 2.94 4.04 21.07
CA LEU A 83 3.53 4.84 20.00
C LEU A 83 5.07 4.77 20.00
N ASN A 84 5.69 4.87 21.17
CA ASN A 84 7.15 4.78 21.30
C ASN A 84 7.66 3.36 20.97
N GLY A 85 6.89 2.32 21.32
CA GLY A 85 7.21 0.93 20.98
C GLY A 85 7.08 0.59 19.48
N TRP A 86 6.36 1.41 18.71
CA TRP A 86 6.23 1.27 17.25
C TRP A 86 7.45 1.85 16.49
N MET A 87 8.36 2.54 17.17
CA MET A 87 9.62 3.04 16.61
C MET A 87 10.80 2.18 17.10
N PRO A 88 11.13 1.05 16.44
CA PRO A 88 12.38 0.36 16.70
C PRO A 88 13.53 1.21 16.13
N GLY A 89 14.09 2.09 16.97
CA GLY A 89 15.19 2.96 16.56
C GLY A 89 15.56 4.11 17.51
N ALA A 90 14.76 4.41 18.53
CA ALA A 90 15.16 5.33 19.60
C ALA A 90 15.57 4.50 20.84
N GLY A 91 16.79 3.96 20.79
CA GLY A 91 17.36 3.16 21.88
C GLY A 91 17.33 3.92 23.20
N LEU A 92 16.71 3.32 24.20
CA LEU A 92 17.24 3.41 25.56
C LEU A 92 18.28 2.29 25.69
N PRO A 93 19.50 2.58 26.16
CA PRO A 93 20.46 1.53 26.47
C PRO A 93 19.94 0.78 27.69
N GLU A 94 19.65 -0.51 27.52
CA GLU A 94 19.67 -1.43 28.67
C GLU A 94 21.09 -1.43 29.23
N GLN A 95 21.23 -0.83 30.40
CA GLN A 95 22.44 -0.80 31.17
C GLN A 95 22.65 -2.17 31.84
N GLY A 96 23.67 -2.90 31.38
CA GLY A 96 24.47 -3.76 32.26
C GLY A 96 24.62 -5.22 31.82
N GLY A 97 25.79 -5.56 31.27
CA GLY A 97 26.31 -6.92 31.24
C GLY A 97 27.21 -7.21 30.04
N ASN A 98 28.51 -6.97 30.19
CA ASN A 98 29.55 -7.36 29.23
C ASN A 98 29.60 -8.89 29.03
N GLU A 99 29.83 -9.35 27.80
CA GLU A 99 31.09 -9.97 27.35
C GLU A 99 30.94 -10.60 25.94
N SER A 100 31.85 -10.18 25.06
CA SER A 100 32.49 -10.85 23.90
C SER A 100 31.81 -12.05 23.23
N ASP A 101 31.53 -11.98 21.92
CA ASP A 101 32.46 -12.51 20.90
C ASP A 101 32.01 -12.29 19.43
N GLU A 102 33.02 -12.04 18.62
CA GLU A 102 33.26 -12.33 17.18
C GLU A 102 32.17 -12.32 16.07
N SER A 103 32.57 -11.64 14.98
CA SER A 103 32.47 -12.02 13.55
C SER A 103 31.12 -12.18 12.84
N GLY A 104 30.99 -11.47 11.72
CA GLY A 104 30.17 -11.91 10.59
C GLY A 104 29.43 -10.78 9.89
N GLY A 105 30.01 -10.27 8.79
CA GLY A 105 29.38 -9.24 7.98
C GLY A 105 28.20 -9.75 7.15
N THR A 106 27.16 -8.94 7.03
CA THR A 106 26.27 -8.88 5.87
C THR A 106 25.72 -7.46 5.76
N GLN A 107 26.16 -6.73 4.73
CA GLN A 107 25.56 -5.46 4.33
C GLN A 107 24.15 -5.75 3.77
N GLY A 108 23.14 -5.48 4.59
CA GLY A 108 21.74 -5.46 4.14
C GLY A 108 21.47 -4.16 3.39
N LEU A 109 21.09 -4.29 2.12
CA LEU A 109 20.60 -3.19 1.28
C LEU A 109 19.31 -2.63 1.90
N ALA A 110 19.43 -1.53 2.64
CA ALA A 110 18.29 -0.74 3.06
C ALA A 110 17.73 0.01 1.84
N ALA A 111 16.62 -0.47 1.30
CA ALA A 111 15.84 0.25 0.32
C ALA A 111 15.19 1.47 1.02
N SER A 112 15.87 2.61 0.96
CA SER A 112 15.32 3.90 1.35
C SER A 112 14.09 4.19 0.48
N SER A 113 12.90 3.99 1.03
CA SER A 113 11.65 4.45 0.43
C SER A 113 11.58 5.97 0.54
N SER A 114 11.98 6.66 -0.53
CA SER A 114 11.72 8.08 -0.68
C SER A 114 10.26 8.29 -1.11
N THR A 115 9.49 8.87 -0.20
CA THR A 115 8.16 9.41 -0.47
C THR A 115 8.28 10.53 -1.51
N LEU A 116 7.81 10.30 -2.74
CA LEU A 116 7.48 11.38 -3.66
C LEU A 116 5.98 11.64 -3.61
N ILE A 117 5.64 12.64 -2.80
CA ILE A 117 4.39 13.40 -2.87
C ILE A 117 4.30 14.01 -4.27
N ASN A 118 3.27 13.65 -5.03
CA ASN A 118 2.81 14.47 -6.15
C ASN A 118 1.33 14.77 -5.96
N GLN A 119 1.06 16.02 -5.57
CA GLN A 119 -0.25 16.64 -5.59
C GLN A 119 -0.69 16.82 -7.04
N GLY A 120 -1.33 15.79 -7.61
CA GLY A 120 -2.14 15.91 -8.81
C GLY A 120 -3.56 16.32 -8.43
N GLN A 121 -4.00 17.49 -8.87
CA GLN A 121 -5.35 18.00 -8.69
C GLN A 121 -6.35 17.11 -9.44
N ASP A 122 -7.12 16.30 -8.73
CA ASP A 122 -8.34 15.69 -9.28
C ASP A 122 -9.47 16.73 -9.25
N SER A 123 -9.66 17.41 -10.36
CA SER A 123 -10.87 18.18 -10.65
C SER A 123 -11.64 17.45 -11.76
N TYR A 124 -12.70 16.73 -11.39
CA TYR A 124 -13.72 16.24 -12.34
C TYR A 124 -15.11 16.57 -11.80
N PRO A 125 -15.90 17.34 -12.59
CA PRO A 125 -17.28 16.98 -12.89
C PRO A 125 -17.56 17.19 -14.39
N ASP A 126 -18.52 16.61 -15.11
CA ASP A 126 -19.64 15.71 -14.87
C ASP A 126 -20.19 15.45 -16.30
N MET A 127 -20.05 14.23 -16.85
CA MET A 127 -20.68 13.88 -18.13
C MET A 127 -22.03 13.24 -17.86
N ARG A 128 -23.05 14.09 -17.61
CA ARG A 128 -24.46 13.66 -17.57
C ARG A 128 -24.83 13.12 -18.96
N MET A 129 -25.00 11.81 -19.06
CA MET A 129 -25.78 11.19 -20.14
C MET A 129 -27.27 11.47 -19.88
N GLU A 130 -27.85 12.45 -20.57
CA GLU A 130 -29.30 12.59 -20.65
C GLU A 130 -29.86 11.50 -21.59
N ILE A 131 -30.37 10.43 -20.99
CA ILE A 131 -31.33 9.54 -21.65
C ILE A 131 -32.66 9.77 -20.94
N ALA A 132 -33.50 10.64 -21.51
CA ALA A 132 -34.90 10.72 -21.17
C ALA A 132 -35.71 10.58 -22.46
N SER A 133 -36.11 9.34 -22.71
CA SER A 133 -37.26 9.01 -23.54
C SER A 133 -38.49 9.68 -22.91
N ASP A 134 -39.12 10.63 -23.61
CA ASP A 134 -40.53 10.90 -23.36
C ASP A 134 -41.28 11.08 -24.68
N ARG A 135 -42.44 10.43 -24.69
CA ARG A 135 -43.25 10.03 -25.82
C ARG A 135 -44.52 10.84 -25.70
N THR A 136 -44.64 11.92 -26.46
CA THR A 136 -45.89 12.69 -26.53
C THR A 136 -46.14 13.12 -27.97
N ILE A 137 -47.05 12.41 -28.65
CA ILE A 137 -47.83 12.97 -29.75
C ILE A 137 -49.28 12.61 -29.46
N GLY A 138 -50.09 13.65 -29.28
CA GLY A 138 -51.55 13.59 -29.20
C GLY A 138 -52.21 13.57 -30.57
#